data_AF-A0A520L7Z4-F1
#
_entry.id   AF-A0A520L7Z4-F1
#
_cell.length_a   1.000
_cell.length_b   1.000
_cell.length_c   1.000
_cell.angle_alpha   90.00
_cell.angle_beta   90.00
_cell.angle_gamma   90.00
#
_symmetry.space_group_name_H-M   'P 1'
#
loop_
_entity.id
_entity.type
_entity.pdbx_description
1 polymer ?
#
loop_
_entity_poly.entity_id
_entity_poly.type
_entity_poly.pdbx_seq_one_letter_code
_entity_poly.pdbx_strand_id
1 'polypeptide(L)'
;MMIVSTSYVGYAQGKQPPVTEIYKNYDGNKDGMLEANELTGSRYARQFPRWDVNGDQKVSPQEIVAFRKRFGIAADGTLLRVQTQKIGPPKFVIPRMSELKRLKKGVPLSREEARNSAFLLGTEKHAVGGTEYVVLTDHVDEAYLESLQKLAAHHKGKIVRVPDLALLHEQEERFSKLQKQLRAIGPKYAAIAPRLDSFRENMLMGMWELFSTLDSDPEIDVFPGFLIASNAKAFSKLIEQSLQHKSITFKKLKPIAISQVLRDTETRSLQKAAMLRQHFRKRDLETPVVAIYGKKATTAPRLKGKQVWNLEAPGGGKFIESFSPELTSKFNQSNLIIMHGHGVPGMSCSVDIRGIPSNLQGKVLLTGSCFSASPKKSDLPEIRDAPGGYTVKKRDAFLLRAIDQGAIVAFGHQRLSSGFPHLYPVLENWLKGRTVGEAYQRLINGLINLKEVKAGDFVIREKIKKPAQNSLLYVVIGDPALRPFGK
;
A
#
# COMPACT_ATOMS: atom_id res chain seq x y z
N MET A 1 -8.33 67.95 12.77
CA MET A 1 -7.68 66.85 12.02
C MET A 1 -6.91 66.01 13.04
N MET A 2 -7.51 64.92 13.54
CA MET A 2 -6.83 63.92 14.37
C MET A 2 -6.76 62.63 13.53
N ILE A 3 -5.55 62.16 13.24
CA ILE A 3 -5.34 60.81 12.70
C ILE A 3 -5.08 59.91 13.90
N VAL A 4 -6.07 59.10 14.26
CA VAL A 4 -5.96 58.07 15.29
C VAL A 4 -5.28 56.86 14.65
N SER A 5 -4.03 56.60 15.05
CA SER A 5 -3.32 55.36 14.72
C SER A 5 -3.85 54.24 15.61
N THR A 6 -4.56 53.29 15.03
CA THR A 6 -5.00 52.08 15.72
C THR A 6 -3.83 51.11 15.90
N SER A 7 -3.45 50.91 17.15
CA SER A 7 -2.45 49.96 17.61
C SER A 7 -2.79 48.52 17.20
N TYR A 8 -1.91 47.91 16.40
CA TYR A 8 -1.93 46.48 16.10
C TYR A 8 -1.53 45.68 17.35
N VAL A 9 -2.45 44.86 17.86
CA VAL A 9 -2.16 43.90 18.93
C VAL A 9 -1.42 42.71 18.31
N GLY A 10 -0.12 42.61 18.56
CA GLY A 10 0.71 41.49 18.11
C GLY A 10 0.42 40.22 18.91
N TYR A 11 -0.10 39.18 18.26
CA TYR A 11 -0.13 37.83 18.86
C TYR A 11 1.23 37.15 18.72
N ALA A 12 1.74 36.58 19.82
CA ALA A 12 2.94 35.76 19.83
C ALA A 12 2.84 34.59 18.83
N GLN A 13 3.99 34.22 18.21
CA GLN A 13 4.10 33.08 17.30
C GLN A 13 3.48 31.80 17.92
N GLY A 14 2.30 31.41 17.43
CA GLY A 14 1.65 30.15 17.81
C GLY A 14 0.18 30.24 18.25
N LYS A 15 -0.36 31.43 18.56
CA LYS A 15 -1.81 31.60 18.83
C LYS A 15 -2.56 32.03 17.57
N GLN A 16 -3.64 31.33 17.22
CA GLN A 16 -4.56 31.75 16.15
C GLN A 16 -5.46 32.86 16.69
N PRO A 17 -5.80 33.91 15.92
CA PRO A 17 -6.71 34.94 16.40
C PRO A 17 -8.14 34.39 16.54
N PRO A 18 -8.98 34.94 17.42
CA PRO A 18 -10.41 34.65 17.50
C PRO A 18 -11.12 34.76 16.14
N VAL A 19 -12.13 33.92 15.91
CA VAL A 19 -12.96 34.00 14.69
C VAL A 19 -13.62 35.38 14.59
N THR A 20 -14.12 35.92 15.69
CA THR A 20 -14.68 37.28 15.76
C THR A 20 -13.70 38.36 15.30
N GLU A 21 -12.42 38.19 15.58
CA GLU A 21 -11.38 39.14 15.16
C GLU A 21 -11.07 39.03 13.66
N ILE A 22 -11.19 37.83 13.09
CA ILE A 22 -11.08 37.64 11.64
C ILE A 22 -12.21 38.40 10.93
N TYR A 23 -13.46 38.24 11.35
CA TYR A 23 -14.58 38.96 10.73
C TYR A 23 -14.46 40.47 10.94
N LYS A 24 -14.11 40.92 12.14
CA LYS A 24 -13.91 42.35 12.41
C LYS A 24 -12.90 43.03 11.45
N ASN A 25 -11.87 42.29 11.04
CA ASN A 25 -10.77 42.84 10.25
C ASN A 25 -10.93 42.62 8.73
N TYR A 26 -11.79 41.69 8.32
CA TYR A 26 -11.84 41.25 6.92
C TYR A 26 -13.26 41.17 6.34
N ASP A 27 -14.33 41.22 7.13
CA ASP A 27 -15.70 41.39 6.62
C ASP A 27 -15.91 42.89 6.31
N GLY A 28 -15.57 43.27 5.09
CA GLY A 28 -15.53 44.67 4.65
C GLY A 28 -16.91 45.21 4.30
N ASN A 29 -17.79 44.35 3.79
CA ASN A 29 -19.17 44.70 3.46
C ASN A 29 -20.12 44.60 4.67
N LYS A 30 -19.66 44.02 5.79
CA LYS A 30 -20.39 43.84 7.06
C LYS A 30 -21.65 42.98 6.93
N ASP A 31 -21.65 42.04 6.00
CA ASP A 31 -22.78 41.12 5.77
C ASP A 31 -22.74 39.90 6.70
N GLY A 32 -21.69 39.76 7.53
CA GLY A 32 -21.50 38.66 8.45
C GLY A 32 -20.91 37.40 7.80
N MET A 33 -20.53 37.49 6.52
CA MET A 33 -19.85 36.45 5.74
C MET A 33 -18.49 36.97 5.26
N LEU A 34 -17.60 36.06 4.87
CA LEU A 34 -16.35 36.43 4.20
C LEU A 34 -16.42 35.97 2.75
N GLU A 35 -16.01 36.84 1.85
CA GLU A 35 -15.83 36.55 0.43
C GLU A 35 -14.32 36.49 0.06
N ALA A 36 -14.01 35.80 -1.04
CA ALA A 36 -12.61 35.54 -1.42
C ALA A 36 -11.82 36.82 -1.70
N ASN A 37 -12.49 37.82 -2.28
CA ASN A 37 -11.95 39.15 -2.57
C ASN A 37 -11.54 39.89 -1.28
N GLU A 38 -12.32 39.79 -0.21
CA GLU A 38 -12.06 40.46 1.08
C GLU A 38 -10.84 39.90 1.83
N LEU A 39 -10.48 38.65 1.54
CA LEU A 39 -9.28 38.01 2.10
C LEU A 39 -8.03 38.17 1.23
N THR A 40 -8.14 38.83 0.07
CA THR A 40 -7.02 39.00 -0.88
C THR A 40 -5.86 39.74 -0.22
N GLY A 41 -4.64 39.20 -0.35
CA GLY A 41 -3.45 39.78 0.27
C GLY A 41 -3.24 39.41 1.75
N SER A 42 -4.21 38.75 2.40
CA SER A 42 -4.07 38.26 3.77
C SER A 42 -3.46 36.85 3.83
N ARG A 43 -3.00 36.43 5.02
CA ARG A 43 -2.62 35.03 5.30
C ARG A 43 -3.79 34.04 5.17
N TYR A 44 -5.02 34.53 5.15
CA TYR A 44 -6.26 33.74 5.09
C TYR A 44 -6.76 33.49 3.68
N ALA A 45 -6.25 34.19 2.66
CA ALA A 45 -6.53 33.88 1.25
C ALA A 45 -6.31 32.40 0.91
N ARG A 46 -5.27 31.78 1.50
CA ARG A 46 -4.95 30.35 1.33
C ARG A 46 -5.86 29.40 2.12
N GLN A 47 -6.62 29.92 3.09
CA GLN A 47 -7.54 29.15 3.92
C GLN A 47 -8.99 29.24 3.43
N PHE A 48 -9.34 30.26 2.65
CA PHE A 48 -10.69 30.47 2.12
C PHE A 48 -11.29 29.19 1.49
N PRO A 49 -10.63 28.48 0.54
CA PRO A 49 -11.19 27.28 -0.07
C PRO A 49 -11.27 26.07 0.87
N ARG A 50 -10.75 26.20 2.10
CA ARG A 50 -10.79 25.17 3.14
C ARG A 50 -11.85 25.47 4.19
N TRP A 51 -12.25 26.73 4.31
CA TRP A 51 -13.32 27.17 5.20
C TRP A 51 -14.67 27.08 4.51
N ASP A 52 -14.76 27.41 3.22
CA ASP A 52 -15.96 27.22 2.39
C ASP A 52 -16.21 25.72 2.17
N VAL A 53 -17.01 25.12 3.07
CA VAL A 53 -17.25 23.67 3.08
C VAL A 53 -18.46 23.31 2.23
N ASN A 54 -19.43 24.22 2.13
CA ASN A 54 -20.64 24.04 1.33
C ASN A 54 -20.48 24.48 -0.14
N GLY A 55 -19.39 25.17 -0.48
CA GLY A 55 -19.04 25.57 -1.84
C GLY A 55 -19.86 26.75 -2.36
N ASP A 56 -20.47 27.55 -1.47
CA ASP A 56 -21.34 28.66 -1.84
C ASP A 56 -20.58 29.98 -2.10
N GLN A 57 -19.24 29.93 -2.06
CA GLN A 57 -18.32 31.05 -2.25
C GLN A 57 -18.44 32.13 -1.17
N LYS A 58 -19.09 31.83 -0.05
CA LYS A 58 -19.14 32.64 1.15
C LYS A 58 -18.69 31.79 2.33
N VAL A 59 -18.05 32.40 3.31
CA VAL A 59 -17.63 31.68 4.52
C VAL A 59 -18.32 32.28 5.72
N SER A 60 -19.11 31.47 6.41
CA SER A 60 -19.76 31.83 7.66
C SER A 60 -18.86 31.63 8.88
N PRO A 61 -19.08 32.36 9.99
CA PRO A 61 -18.32 32.17 11.23
C PRO A 61 -18.36 30.72 11.73
N GLN A 62 -19.50 30.05 11.53
CA GLN A 62 -19.74 28.66 11.92
C GLN A 62 -18.84 27.70 11.14
N GLU A 63 -18.56 27.97 9.87
CA GLU A 63 -17.67 27.14 9.05
C GLU A 63 -16.21 27.24 9.49
N ILE A 64 -15.73 28.44 9.83
CA ILE A 64 -14.39 28.61 10.39
C ILE A 64 -14.29 27.91 11.75
N VAL A 65 -15.32 28.00 12.60
CA VAL A 65 -15.37 27.28 13.89
C VAL A 65 -15.38 25.77 13.68
N ALA A 66 -16.21 25.27 12.76
CA ALA A 66 -16.28 23.85 12.44
C ALA A 66 -14.95 23.32 11.89
N PHE A 67 -14.29 24.09 11.02
CA PHE A 67 -12.96 23.79 10.53
C PHE A 67 -11.93 23.75 11.68
N ARG A 68 -11.88 24.78 12.53
CA ARG A 68 -10.96 24.85 13.70
C ARG A 68 -11.17 23.71 14.68
N LYS A 69 -12.42 23.29 14.91
CA LYS A 69 -12.76 22.17 15.79
C LYS A 69 -12.14 20.85 15.32
N ARG A 70 -12.00 20.63 14.00
CA ARG A 70 -11.28 19.46 13.44
C ARG A 70 -9.80 19.42 13.81
N PHE A 71 -9.22 20.57 14.17
CA PHE A 71 -7.82 20.73 14.57
C PHE A 71 -7.66 21.02 16.07
N GLY A 72 -8.73 20.89 16.87
CA GLY A 72 -8.69 21.11 18.31
C GLY A 72 -8.49 22.57 18.70
N ILE A 73 -8.97 23.52 17.90
CA ILE A 73 -8.90 24.96 18.17
C ILE A 73 -10.33 25.49 18.40
N ALA A 74 -10.52 26.29 19.43
CA ALA A 74 -11.77 26.95 19.79
C ALA A 74 -12.03 28.20 18.94
N ALA A 75 -13.24 28.74 19.04
CA ALA A 75 -13.63 29.96 18.34
C ALA A 75 -12.76 31.17 18.73
N ASP A 76 -12.31 31.25 19.99
CA ASP A 76 -11.42 32.29 20.51
C ASP A 76 -9.93 32.07 20.14
N GLY A 77 -9.62 31.02 19.36
CA GLY A 77 -8.25 30.71 18.95
C GLY A 77 -7.42 29.95 19.99
N THR A 78 -8.00 29.64 21.16
CA THR A 78 -7.36 28.75 22.15
C THR A 78 -7.40 27.30 21.70
N LEU A 79 -6.44 26.50 22.15
CA LEU A 79 -6.51 25.06 21.93
C LEU A 79 -7.60 24.50 22.84
N LEU A 80 -8.59 23.83 22.24
CA LEU A 80 -9.55 23.03 22.98
C LEU A 80 -8.74 21.94 23.68
N ARG A 81 -8.53 22.10 24.99
CA ARG A 81 -8.16 20.97 25.84
C ARG A 81 -9.29 19.98 25.69
N VAL A 82 -9.06 18.94 24.89
CA VAL A 82 -9.83 17.72 25.01
C VAL A 82 -9.76 17.38 26.48
N GLN A 83 -10.90 17.43 27.18
CA GLN A 83 -11.05 16.73 28.44
C GLN A 83 -10.77 15.27 28.09
N THR A 84 -9.51 14.91 28.20
CA THR A 84 -9.10 13.53 28.36
C THR A 84 -9.73 13.18 29.69
N GLN A 85 -10.88 12.50 29.65
CA GLN A 85 -11.13 11.50 30.67
C GLN A 85 -9.78 10.81 30.89
N LYS A 86 -9.32 10.74 32.14
CA LYS A 86 -8.17 9.92 32.54
C LYS A 86 -8.55 8.45 32.31
N ILE A 87 -8.79 8.07 31.06
CA ILE A 87 -8.57 6.73 30.58
C ILE A 87 -7.06 6.62 30.69
N GLY A 88 -6.56 5.73 31.56
CA GLY A 88 -5.15 5.41 31.62
C GLY A 88 -4.60 5.13 30.21
N PRO A 89 -3.26 5.16 30.01
CA PRO A 89 -2.68 4.93 28.70
C PRO A 89 -3.35 3.69 28.07
N PRO A 90 -3.93 3.79 26.87
CA PRO A 90 -4.72 2.72 26.29
C PRO A 90 -3.90 1.44 26.33
N LYS A 91 -4.41 0.43 27.03
CA LYS A 91 -3.69 -0.82 27.25
C LYS A 91 -3.32 -1.40 25.89
N PHE A 92 -2.04 -1.68 25.67
CA PHE A 92 -1.59 -2.32 24.45
C PHE A 92 -2.11 -3.77 24.42
N VAL A 93 -3.19 -3.98 23.67
CA VAL A 93 -3.82 -5.30 23.50
C VAL A 93 -3.35 -5.92 22.18
N ILE A 94 -3.02 -7.21 22.23
CA ILE A 94 -2.66 -8.01 21.07
C ILE A 94 -3.83 -8.99 20.82
N PRO A 95 -4.70 -8.72 19.83
CA PRO A 95 -5.78 -9.64 19.52
C PRO A 95 -5.26 -10.92 18.86
N ARG A 96 -6.02 -12.01 18.91
CA ARG A 96 -5.76 -13.19 18.09
C ARG A 96 -6.13 -12.90 16.64
N MET A 97 -5.45 -13.54 15.69
CA MET A 97 -5.80 -13.44 14.25
C MET A 97 -7.28 -13.79 13.97
N SER A 98 -7.84 -14.73 14.72
CA SER A 98 -9.25 -15.16 14.60
C SER A 98 -10.26 -14.16 15.15
N GLU A 99 -9.83 -13.18 15.95
CA GLU A 99 -10.69 -12.13 16.50
C GLU A 99 -10.84 -10.95 15.53
N LEU A 100 -10.03 -10.89 14.47
CA LEU A 100 -10.19 -9.86 13.44
C LEU A 100 -11.40 -10.16 12.57
N LYS A 101 -12.28 -9.16 12.48
CA LYS A 101 -13.44 -9.19 11.59
C LYS A 101 -13.02 -9.38 10.13
N ARG A 102 -13.69 -10.29 9.42
CA ARG A 102 -13.50 -10.46 7.97
C ARG A 102 -14.49 -9.58 7.22
N LEU A 103 -13.97 -8.57 6.54
CA LEU A 103 -14.73 -7.61 5.77
C LEU A 103 -15.16 -8.23 4.44
N LYS A 104 -16.47 -8.25 4.18
CA LYS A 104 -17.11 -8.68 2.94
C LYS A 104 -18.19 -7.66 2.54
N LYS A 105 -18.76 -7.81 1.35
CA LYS A 105 -19.93 -7.02 0.93
C LYS A 105 -21.03 -7.07 2.00
N GLY A 106 -21.63 -5.91 2.28
CA GLY A 106 -22.70 -5.76 3.28
C GLY A 106 -22.27 -5.84 4.75
N VAL A 107 -21.00 -6.13 5.04
CA VAL A 107 -20.49 -6.18 6.41
C VAL A 107 -19.98 -4.79 6.83
N PRO A 108 -20.61 -4.10 7.80
CA PRO A 108 -20.21 -2.74 8.17
C PRO A 108 -18.87 -2.74 8.90
N LEU A 109 -18.06 -1.69 8.68
CA LEU A 109 -16.81 -1.46 9.40
C LEU A 109 -16.93 -0.19 10.24
N SER A 110 -16.74 -0.28 11.55
CA SER A 110 -16.74 0.90 12.41
C SER A 110 -15.56 1.82 12.07
N ARG A 111 -15.70 3.12 12.36
CA ARG A 111 -14.61 4.08 12.18
C ARG A 111 -13.36 3.70 12.98
N GLU A 112 -13.54 3.12 14.16
CA GLU A 112 -12.43 2.67 15.00
C GLU A 112 -11.71 1.47 14.39
N GLU A 113 -12.44 0.44 13.96
CA GLU A 113 -11.86 -0.72 13.29
C GLU A 113 -11.10 -0.31 12.01
N ALA A 114 -11.67 0.62 11.24
CA ALA A 114 -11.04 1.17 10.05
C ALA A 114 -9.74 1.92 10.40
N ARG A 115 -9.79 2.83 11.40
CA ARG A 115 -8.64 3.63 11.84
C ARG A 115 -7.48 2.75 12.35
N ASN A 116 -7.82 1.71 13.10
CA ASN A 116 -6.85 0.79 13.71
C ASN A 116 -6.46 -0.37 12.79
N SER A 117 -7.05 -0.45 11.60
CA SER A 117 -6.87 -1.58 10.68
C SER A 117 -7.14 -2.93 11.38
N ALA A 118 -8.18 -2.96 12.21
CA ALA A 118 -8.58 -4.10 13.06
C ALA A 118 -9.54 -5.05 12.32
N PHE A 119 -9.24 -5.34 11.06
CA PHE A 119 -10.02 -6.23 10.20
C PHE A 119 -9.10 -6.96 9.23
N LEU A 120 -9.65 -7.94 8.52
CA LEU A 120 -9.02 -8.63 7.40
C LEU A 120 -9.98 -8.59 6.22
N LEU A 121 -9.47 -8.53 4.99
CA LEU A 121 -10.33 -8.76 3.82
C LEU A 121 -10.83 -10.20 3.84
N GLY A 122 -12.13 -10.38 3.66
CA GLY A 122 -12.74 -11.66 3.37
C GLY A 122 -12.37 -12.07 1.95
N THR A 123 -11.76 -13.25 1.79
CA THR A 123 -11.44 -13.83 0.49
C THR A 123 -12.16 -15.14 0.35
N GLU A 124 -12.63 -15.43 -0.87
CA GLU A 124 -13.37 -16.64 -1.19
C GLU A 124 -12.65 -17.39 -2.30
N LYS A 125 -12.97 -18.68 -2.48
CA LYS A 125 -12.44 -19.43 -3.61
C LYS A 125 -13.23 -19.00 -4.84
N HIS A 126 -12.52 -18.53 -5.87
CA HIS A 126 -13.05 -18.45 -7.23
C HIS A 126 -12.41 -19.55 -8.07
N ALA A 127 -13.20 -20.17 -8.94
CA ALA A 127 -12.71 -21.22 -9.83
C ALA A 127 -12.39 -20.57 -11.18
N VAL A 128 -11.22 -20.86 -11.73
CA VAL A 128 -10.87 -20.36 -13.07
C VAL A 128 -11.38 -21.31 -14.15
N GLY A 129 -11.93 -20.78 -15.24
CA GLY A 129 -12.45 -21.57 -16.36
C GLY A 129 -11.36 -22.29 -17.17
N GLY A 130 -10.15 -21.73 -17.18
CA GLY A 130 -9.02 -22.21 -17.96
C GLY A 130 -8.16 -23.32 -17.33
N THR A 131 -7.27 -23.90 -18.15
CA THR A 131 -6.25 -24.88 -17.71
C THR A 131 -4.83 -24.50 -18.11
N GLU A 132 -4.67 -23.59 -19.08
CA GLU A 132 -3.38 -23.28 -19.71
C GLU A 132 -2.53 -22.30 -18.90
N TYR A 133 -1.22 -22.32 -19.15
CA TYR A 133 -0.30 -21.28 -18.65
C TYR A 133 -0.01 -20.28 -19.76
N VAL A 134 -0.24 -19.00 -19.52
CA VAL A 134 0.01 -17.93 -20.51
C VAL A 134 0.97 -16.88 -19.95
N VAL A 135 1.96 -16.52 -20.75
CA VAL A 135 2.79 -15.33 -20.53
C VAL A 135 2.26 -14.20 -21.40
N LEU A 136 1.90 -13.08 -20.81
CA LEU A 136 1.52 -11.85 -21.49
C LEU A 136 2.66 -10.85 -21.40
N THR A 137 3.16 -10.37 -22.54
CA THR A 137 4.34 -9.50 -22.53
C THR A 137 4.36 -8.46 -23.64
N ASP A 138 4.99 -7.33 -23.37
CA ASP A 138 5.40 -6.33 -24.36
C ASP A 138 6.93 -6.19 -24.47
N HIS A 139 7.69 -7.17 -23.98
CA HIS A 139 9.14 -7.21 -24.18
C HIS A 139 9.50 -7.40 -25.65
N VAL A 140 10.55 -6.68 -26.06
CA VAL A 140 11.18 -6.76 -27.38
C VAL A 140 12.66 -7.13 -27.29
N ASP A 141 13.24 -7.06 -26.10
CA ASP A 141 14.63 -7.40 -25.82
C ASP A 141 14.76 -8.92 -25.62
N GLU A 142 15.65 -9.52 -26.42
CA GLU A 142 15.88 -10.96 -26.52
C GLU A 142 16.24 -11.57 -25.16
N ALA A 143 16.99 -10.87 -24.31
CA ALA A 143 17.41 -11.40 -23.01
C ALA A 143 16.21 -11.65 -22.06
N TYR A 144 15.16 -10.84 -22.16
CA TYR A 144 13.92 -11.07 -21.43
C TYR A 144 13.09 -12.17 -22.10
N LEU A 145 13.01 -12.17 -23.44
CA LEU A 145 12.24 -13.14 -24.21
C LEU A 145 12.76 -14.57 -24.03
N GLU A 146 14.07 -14.79 -24.04
CA GLU A 146 14.69 -16.10 -23.75
C GLU A 146 14.29 -16.63 -22.37
N SER A 147 14.31 -15.75 -21.36
CA SER A 147 13.91 -16.11 -20.00
C SER A 147 12.41 -16.47 -19.95
N LEU A 148 11.56 -15.73 -20.66
CA LEU A 148 10.14 -16.02 -20.77
C LEU A 148 9.85 -17.32 -21.53
N GLN A 149 10.63 -17.63 -22.58
CA GLN A 149 10.55 -18.90 -23.31
C GLN A 149 10.88 -20.08 -22.41
N LYS A 150 11.94 -19.98 -21.59
CA LYS A 150 12.28 -21.01 -20.60
C LYS A 150 11.14 -21.25 -19.61
N LEU A 151 10.52 -20.17 -19.11
CA LEU A 151 9.37 -20.26 -18.19
C LEU A 151 8.15 -20.91 -18.86
N ALA A 152 7.78 -20.44 -20.05
CA ALA A 152 6.66 -20.99 -20.80
C ALA A 152 6.89 -22.48 -21.11
N ALA A 153 8.07 -22.87 -21.57
CA ALA A 153 8.41 -24.27 -21.84
C ALA A 153 8.29 -25.15 -20.59
N HIS A 154 8.76 -24.69 -19.43
CA HIS A 154 8.65 -25.41 -18.16
C HIS A 154 7.19 -25.72 -17.80
N HIS A 155 6.30 -24.75 -17.98
CA HIS A 155 4.87 -24.89 -17.69
C HIS A 155 4.05 -25.41 -18.88
N LYS A 156 4.68 -25.77 -20.00
CA LYS A 156 4.03 -26.11 -21.27
C LYS A 156 3.03 -25.02 -21.73
N GLY A 157 3.35 -23.77 -21.42
CA GLY A 157 2.50 -22.60 -21.68
C GLY A 157 2.78 -21.90 -23.01
N LYS A 158 1.99 -20.85 -23.26
CA LYS A 158 2.06 -20.03 -24.48
C LYS A 158 2.52 -18.61 -24.15
N ILE A 159 3.28 -17.99 -25.05
CA ILE A 159 3.62 -16.56 -24.96
C ILE A 159 2.71 -15.80 -25.91
N VAL A 160 2.01 -14.80 -25.38
CA VAL A 160 1.20 -13.85 -26.14
C VAL A 160 1.85 -12.48 -26.02
N ARG A 161 2.30 -11.95 -27.17
CA ARG A 161 2.99 -10.67 -27.27
C ARG A 161 2.02 -9.58 -27.69
N VAL A 162 2.11 -8.42 -27.06
CA VAL A 162 1.43 -7.20 -27.48
C VAL A 162 2.46 -6.07 -27.65
N PRO A 163 2.19 -5.04 -28.46
CA PRO A 163 3.15 -3.96 -28.69
C PRO A 163 3.46 -3.12 -27.45
N ASP A 164 2.44 -2.85 -26.63
CA ASP A 164 2.57 -2.06 -25.41
C ASP A 164 1.47 -2.43 -24.42
N LEU A 165 1.86 -3.00 -23.27
CA LEU A 165 0.91 -3.35 -22.22
C LEU A 165 0.34 -2.11 -21.51
N ALA A 166 1.06 -0.99 -21.45
CA ALA A 166 0.57 0.22 -20.81
C ALA A 166 -0.59 0.86 -21.56
N LEU A 167 -0.65 0.71 -22.88
CA LEU A 167 -1.65 1.36 -23.73
C LEU A 167 -2.77 0.41 -24.17
N LEU A 168 -2.74 -0.86 -23.75
CA LEU A 168 -3.72 -1.86 -24.17
C LEU A 168 -5.17 -1.42 -23.87
N HIS A 169 -5.38 -0.80 -22.71
CA HIS A 169 -6.69 -0.34 -22.25
C HIS A 169 -7.27 0.82 -23.08
N GLU A 170 -6.44 1.51 -23.87
CA GLU A 170 -6.85 2.59 -24.77
C GLU A 170 -7.09 2.09 -26.21
N GLN A 171 -6.73 0.84 -26.51
CA GLN A 171 -6.72 0.29 -27.86
C GLN A 171 -7.82 -0.77 -28.02
N GLU A 172 -9.07 -0.31 -28.20
CA GLU A 172 -10.26 -1.18 -28.19
C GLU A 172 -10.16 -2.40 -29.11
N GLU A 173 -9.73 -2.21 -30.37
CA GLU A 173 -9.58 -3.33 -31.32
C GLU A 173 -8.56 -4.37 -30.82
N ARG A 174 -7.41 -3.92 -30.30
CA ARG A 174 -6.36 -4.80 -29.79
C ARG A 174 -6.77 -5.47 -28.50
N PHE A 175 -7.46 -4.76 -27.62
CA PHE A 175 -8.05 -5.31 -26.41
C PHE A 175 -9.02 -6.44 -26.75
N SER A 176 -9.98 -6.19 -27.66
CA SER A 176 -10.95 -7.19 -28.11
C SER A 176 -10.28 -8.40 -28.77
N LYS A 177 -9.27 -8.18 -29.61
CA LYS A 177 -8.48 -9.25 -30.24
C LYS A 177 -7.77 -10.11 -29.19
N LEU A 178 -7.11 -9.48 -28.22
CA LEU A 178 -6.41 -10.19 -27.14
C LEU A 178 -7.40 -10.96 -26.25
N GLN A 179 -8.52 -10.35 -25.89
CA GLN A 179 -9.58 -11.00 -25.11
C GLN A 179 -10.08 -12.26 -25.81
N LYS A 180 -10.41 -12.19 -27.11
CA LYS A 180 -10.82 -13.36 -27.91
C LYS A 180 -9.73 -14.43 -27.95
N GLN A 181 -8.48 -14.02 -28.14
CA GLN A 181 -7.34 -14.94 -28.14
C GLN A 181 -7.18 -15.64 -26.77
N LEU A 182 -7.32 -14.92 -25.66
CA LEU A 182 -7.21 -15.49 -24.33
C LEU A 182 -8.38 -16.43 -24.00
N ARG A 183 -9.62 -16.08 -24.37
CA ARG A 183 -10.76 -17.00 -24.24
C ARG A 183 -10.53 -18.30 -25.02
N ALA A 184 -9.96 -18.22 -26.22
CA ALA A 184 -9.62 -19.41 -27.02
C ALA A 184 -8.47 -20.23 -26.40
N ILE A 185 -7.52 -19.60 -25.70
CA ILE A 185 -6.46 -20.31 -24.98
C ILE A 185 -6.99 -20.95 -23.69
N GLY A 186 -7.88 -20.28 -22.96
CA GLY A 186 -8.35 -20.74 -21.65
C GLY A 186 -7.24 -20.73 -20.58
N PRO A 187 -6.66 -19.56 -20.24
CA PRO A 187 -5.62 -19.47 -19.23
C PRO A 187 -6.12 -19.81 -17.82
N LYS A 188 -5.46 -20.74 -17.15
CA LYS A 188 -5.50 -20.89 -15.69
C LYS A 188 -4.56 -19.92 -15.00
N TYR A 189 -3.35 -19.78 -15.54
CA TYR A 189 -2.30 -18.92 -15.00
C TYR A 189 -1.94 -17.85 -16.03
N ALA A 190 -1.88 -16.59 -15.58
CA ALA A 190 -1.49 -15.45 -16.40
C ALA A 190 -0.25 -14.78 -15.80
N ALA A 191 0.91 -15.02 -16.41
CA ALA A 191 2.17 -14.39 -16.04
C ALA A 191 2.35 -13.10 -16.86
N ILE A 192 2.21 -11.96 -16.20
CA ILE A 192 2.24 -10.64 -16.84
C ILE A 192 3.67 -10.12 -16.74
N ALA A 193 4.36 -10.04 -17.87
CA ALA A 193 5.75 -9.62 -17.98
C ALA A 193 5.87 -8.30 -18.76
N PRO A 194 5.60 -7.15 -18.11
CA PRO A 194 5.70 -5.86 -18.76
C PRO A 194 7.14 -5.34 -18.77
N ARG A 195 7.48 -4.54 -19.77
CA ARG A 195 8.63 -3.63 -19.68
C ARG A 195 8.48 -2.70 -18.47
N LEU A 196 9.60 -2.26 -17.92
CA LEU A 196 9.60 -1.40 -16.73
C LEU A 196 8.84 -0.08 -16.95
N ASP A 197 8.88 0.48 -18.16
CA ASP A 197 8.15 1.71 -18.51
C ASP A 197 6.66 1.46 -18.78
N SER A 198 6.25 0.21 -18.99
CA SER A 198 4.86 -0.21 -19.16
C SER A 198 4.19 -0.57 -17.83
N PHE A 199 5.00 -0.84 -16.79
CA PHE A 199 4.51 -1.10 -15.43
C PHE A 199 4.00 0.18 -14.78
N ARG A 200 2.69 0.43 -14.92
CA ARG A 200 1.98 1.62 -14.42
C ARG A 200 0.63 1.24 -13.82
N GLU A 201 -0.06 2.22 -13.24
CA GLU A 201 -1.37 2.01 -12.62
C GLU A 201 -2.44 1.57 -13.63
N ASN A 202 -2.56 2.23 -14.79
CA ASN A 202 -3.59 1.85 -15.77
C ASN A 202 -3.22 0.61 -16.58
N MET A 203 -1.94 0.22 -16.64
CA MET A 203 -1.58 -1.11 -17.13
C MET A 203 -2.18 -2.20 -16.23
N LEU A 204 -2.00 -2.06 -14.92
CA LEU A 204 -2.55 -3.00 -13.94
C LEU A 204 -4.09 -3.04 -13.99
N MET A 205 -4.73 -1.87 -14.06
CA MET A 205 -6.19 -1.80 -14.20
C MET A 205 -6.68 -2.41 -15.52
N GLY A 206 -5.98 -2.18 -16.62
CA GLY A 206 -6.29 -2.80 -17.91
C GLY A 206 -6.16 -4.33 -17.90
N MET A 207 -5.25 -4.88 -17.09
CA MET A 207 -5.17 -6.34 -16.88
C MET A 207 -6.38 -6.86 -16.11
N TRP A 208 -6.86 -6.13 -15.09
CA TRP A 208 -8.08 -6.51 -14.37
C TRP A 208 -9.31 -6.46 -15.26
N GLU A 209 -9.45 -5.41 -16.07
CA GLU A 209 -10.49 -5.30 -17.10
C GLU A 209 -10.43 -6.48 -18.09
N LEU A 210 -9.24 -6.85 -18.55
CA LEU A 210 -9.06 -7.97 -19.47
C LEU A 210 -9.46 -9.31 -18.86
N PHE A 211 -9.06 -9.56 -17.61
CA PHE A 211 -9.31 -10.85 -16.96
C PHE A 211 -10.71 -10.98 -16.38
N SER A 212 -11.36 -9.88 -15.97
CA SER A 212 -12.77 -9.87 -15.52
C SER A 212 -13.77 -9.98 -16.66
N THR A 213 -13.29 -10.15 -17.89
CA THR A 213 -14.13 -10.27 -19.08
C THR A 213 -13.82 -11.55 -19.84
N LEU A 214 -13.10 -12.51 -19.25
CA LEU A 214 -12.88 -13.81 -19.89
C LEU A 214 -14.10 -14.72 -19.78
N ASP A 215 -14.92 -14.55 -18.73
CA ASP A 215 -16.21 -15.22 -18.56
C ASP A 215 -17.34 -14.20 -18.34
N SER A 216 -18.45 -14.64 -17.74
CA SER A 216 -19.65 -13.83 -17.52
C SER A 216 -19.70 -13.15 -16.15
N ASP A 217 -18.87 -13.56 -15.20
CA ASP A 217 -18.91 -13.00 -13.84
C ASP A 217 -17.95 -11.78 -13.74
N PRO A 218 -18.13 -10.88 -12.76
CA PRO A 218 -17.33 -9.66 -12.68
C PRO A 218 -15.95 -9.88 -12.04
N GLU A 219 -15.64 -11.08 -11.56
CA GLU A 219 -14.39 -11.44 -10.92
C GLU A 219 -13.32 -11.78 -11.97
N ILE A 220 -12.04 -11.70 -11.62
CA ILE A 220 -10.98 -12.06 -12.58
C ILE A 220 -10.89 -13.58 -12.74
N ASP A 221 -10.98 -14.08 -13.97
CA ASP A 221 -11.03 -15.53 -14.28
C ASP A 221 -9.64 -16.13 -14.62
N VAL A 222 -8.60 -15.68 -13.91
CA VAL A 222 -7.24 -16.25 -14.00
C VAL A 222 -6.55 -16.22 -12.64
N PHE A 223 -5.47 -16.98 -12.49
CA PHE A 223 -4.49 -16.82 -11.43
C PHE A 223 -3.32 -15.93 -11.93
N PRO A 224 -3.29 -14.63 -11.59
CA PRO A 224 -2.31 -13.68 -12.14
C PRO A 224 -1.00 -13.66 -11.35
N GLY A 225 0.08 -13.19 -11.98
CA GLY A 225 1.35 -12.91 -11.31
C GLY A 225 2.22 -12.00 -12.17
N PHE A 226 2.91 -11.04 -11.58
CA PHE A 226 3.79 -10.13 -12.33
C PHE A 226 5.21 -10.68 -12.38
N LEU A 227 5.82 -10.64 -13.56
CA LEU A 227 7.24 -10.93 -13.75
C LEU A 227 7.90 -9.62 -14.15
N ILE A 228 8.61 -9.00 -13.22
CA ILE A 228 9.28 -7.71 -13.44
C ILE A 228 10.51 -7.60 -12.54
N ALA A 229 11.58 -7.05 -13.09
CA ALA A 229 12.81 -6.73 -12.38
C ALA A 229 13.41 -5.44 -12.96
N SER A 230 14.44 -4.89 -12.33
CA SER A 230 15.03 -3.62 -12.79
C SER A 230 15.85 -3.76 -14.07
N ASN A 231 16.29 -4.97 -14.41
CA ASN A 231 17.08 -5.27 -15.63
C ASN A 231 16.99 -6.76 -16.01
N ALA A 232 17.50 -7.10 -17.21
CA ALA A 232 17.43 -8.45 -17.77
C ALA A 232 18.12 -9.51 -16.92
N LYS A 233 19.26 -9.18 -16.29
CA LYS A 233 20.00 -10.11 -15.42
C LYS A 233 19.18 -10.47 -14.18
N ALA A 234 18.61 -9.48 -13.52
CA ALA A 234 17.73 -9.70 -12.37
C ALA A 234 16.45 -10.44 -12.78
N PHE A 235 15.89 -10.13 -13.95
CA PHE A 235 14.72 -10.82 -14.50
C PHE A 235 15.00 -12.30 -14.75
N SER A 236 16.11 -12.62 -15.43
CA SER A 236 16.52 -13.99 -15.69
C SER A 236 16.70 -14.77 -14.39
N LYS A 237 17.34 -14.16 -13.39
CA LYS A 237 17.49 -14.73 -12.05
C LYS A 237 16.14 -14.98 -11.34
N LEU A 238 15.15 -14.09 -11.49
CA LEU A 238 13.79 -14.31 -10.97
C LEU A 238 13.17 -15.57 -11.59
N ILE A 239 13.31 -15.73 -12.92
CA ILE A 239 12.80 -16.92 -13.63
C ILE A 239 13.51 -18.18 -13.16
N GLU A 240 14.84 -18.21 -13.20
CA GLU A 240 15.64 -19.38 -12.80
C GLU A 240 15.30 -19.87 -11.39
N GLN A 241 15.19 -18.94 -10.44
CA GLN A 241 14.79 -19.29 -9.08
C GLN A 241 13.36 -19.82 -9.00
N SER A 242 12.44 -19.30 -9.81
CA SER A 242 11.06 -19.80 -9.85
C SER A 242 11.01 -21.24 -10.34
N LEU A 243 11.79 -21.56 -11.39
CA LEU A 243 11.89 -22.93 -11.94
C LEU A 243 12.51 -23.93 -10.96
N GLN A 244 13.46 -23.48 -10.14
CA GLN A 244 14.18 -24.31 -9.17
C GLN A 244 13.48 -24.37 -7.80
N HIS A 245 12.45 -23.56 -7.59
CA HIS A 245 11.85 -23.40 -6.28
C HIS A 245 11.18 -24.69 -5.80
N LYS A 246 11.50 -25.08 -4.57
CA LYS A 246 10.80 -26.13 -3.84
C LYS A 246 10.02 -25.49 -2.71
N SER A 247 8.71 -25.74 -2.68
CA SER A 247 7.82 -25.19 -1.67
C SER A 247 8.35 -25.46 -0.26
N ILE A 248 8.46 -24.40 0.53
CA ILE A 248 8.98 -24.51 1.90
C ILE A 248 7.84 -25.02 2.78
N THR A 249 8.00 -26.23 3.32
CA THR A 249 7.04 -26.81 4.26
C THR A 249 6.87 -25.93 5.49
N PHE A 250 5.69 -25.90 6.09
CA PHE A 250 5.40 -25.05 7.24
C PHE A 250 6.45 -25.17 8.36
N LYS A 251 6.88 -26.40 8.71
CA LYS A 251 7.91 -26.67 9.75
C LYS A 251 9.29 -26.06 9.47
N LYS A 252 9.59 -25.73 8.21
CA LYS A 252 10.86 -25.12 7.77
C LYS A 252 10.75 -23.60 7.59
N LEU A 253 9.58 -23.01 7.84
CA LEU A 253 9.43 -21.57 7.76
C LEU A 253 10.28 -20.89 8.83
N LYS A 254 10.94 -19.81 8.42
CA LYS A 254 11.75 -18.96 9.28
C LYS A 254 11.26 -17.52 9.05
N PRO A 255 10.11 -17.15 9.65
CA PRO A 255 9.51 -15.84 9.45
C PRO A 255 10.26 -14.77 10.25
N ILE A 256 10.38 -13.56 9.69
CA ILE A 256 10.80 -12.35 10.41
C ILE A 256 9.80 -11.22 10.14
N ALA A 257 9.40 -10.51 11.19
CA ALA A 257 8.46 -9.40 11.09
C ALA A 257 9.16 -8.06 11.34
N ILE A 258 8.92 -7.07 10.48
CA ILE A 258 9.37 -5.69 10.63
C ILE A 258 8.16 -4.79 10.83
N SER A 259 8.21 -3.99 11.89
CA SER A 259 7.13 -3.09 12.28
C SER A 259 7.64 -1.68 12.49
N GLN A 260 6.86 -0.69 12.04
CA GLN A 260 7.17 0.71 12.28
C GLN A 260 6.21 1.31 13.30
N VAL A 261 6.74 2.00 14.31
CA VAL A 261 6.00 2.74 15.33
C VAL A 261 6.41 4.20 15.26
N LEU A 262 5.67 5.02 14.51
CA LEU A 262 6.09 6.39 14.22
C LEU A 262 5.92 7.34 15.41
N ARG A 263 4.85 7.14 16.19
CA ARG A 263 4.44 7.96 17.33
C ARG A 263 3.79 7.10 18.39
N ASP A 264 3.65 7.62 19.60
CA ASP A 264 3.04 6.93 20.75
C ASP A 264 1.65 6.36 20.48
N THR A 265 0.88 7.03 19.63
CA THR A 265 -0.50 6.64 19.28
C THR A 265 -0.59 5.68 18.09
N GLU A 266 0.51 5.38 17.40
CA GLU A 266 0.53 4.57 16.17
C GLU A 266 1.03 3.15 16.42
N THR A 267 0.39 2.44 17.35
CA THR A 267 0.83 1.11 17.81
C THR A 267 0.35 -0.05 16.95
N ARG A 268 -0.53 0.20 15.96
CA ARG A 268 -1.16 -0.84 15.13
C ARG A 268 -0.17 -1.79 14.45
N SER A 269 0.94 -1.25 13.92
CA SER A 269 2.00 -2.06 13.31
C SER A 269 2.60 -2.99 14.36
N LEU A 270 2.96 -2.47 15.54
CA LEU A 270 3.50 -3.29 16.62
C LEU A 270 2.53 -4.39 17.03
N GLN A 271 1.23 -4.10 17.10
CA GLN A 271 0.20 -5.12 17.33
C GLN A 271 0.28 -6.22 16.27
N LYS A 272 0.36 -5.90 14.97
CA LYS A 272 0.43 -6.91 13.89
C LYS A 272 1.67 -7.80 13.99
N ALA A 273 2.83 -7.26 14.33
CA ALA A 273 4.03 -8.08 14.56
C ALA A 273 3.82 -9.06 15.72
N ALA A 274 3.21 -8.60 16.81
CA ALA A 274 2.91 -9.46 17.95
C ALA A 274 1.87 -10.54 17.62
N MET A 275 0.85 -10.20 16.80
CA MET A 275 -0.14 -11.15 16.30
C MET A 275 0.51 -12.24 15.44
N LEU A 276 1.41 -11.88 14.53
CA LEU A 276 2.17 -12.82 13.71
C LEU A 276 3.04 -13.73 14.58
N ARG A 277 3.75 -13.17 15.56
CA ARG A 277 4.55 -13.94 16.50
C ARG A 277 3.70 -14.94 17.29
N GLN A 278 2.51 -14.55 17.74
CA GLN A 278 1.57 -15.48 18.39
C GLN A 278 1.06 -16.54 17.41
N HIS A 279 0.75 -16.16 16.17
CA HIS A 279 0.24 -17.06 15.14
C HIS A 279 1.23 -18.19 14.81
N PHE A 280 2.48 -17.85 14.53
CA PHE A 280 3.53 -18.81 14.20
C PHE A 280 3.96 -19.66 15.41
N ARG A 281 3.97 -19.09 16.62
CA ARG A 281 4.28 -19.83 17.85
C ARG A 281 3.31 -20.97 18.15
N LYS A 282 2.05 -20.91 17.69
CA LYS A 282 1.08 -22.02 17.84
C LYS A 282 1.52 -23.31 17.15
N ARG A 283 2.55 -23.24 16.31
CA ARG A 283 3.13 -24.36 15.55
C ARG A 283 4.65 -24.41 15.74
N ASP A 284 5.11 -23.97 16.90
CA ASP A 284 6.52 -24.02 17.34
C ASP A 284 7.52 -23.31 16.43
N LEU A 285 7.06 -22.30 15.67
CA LEU A 285 7.93 -21.46 14.88
C LEU A 285 8.29 -20.19 15.64
N GLU A 286 9.60 -19.94 15.76
CA GLU A 286 10.09 -18.65 16.20
C GLU A 286 9.82 -17.58 15.14
N THR A 287 9.51 -16.37 15.59
CA THR A 287 9.34 -15.21 14.72
C THR A 287 10.09 -14.03 15.30
N PRO A 288 11.38 -13.85 14.93
CA PRO A 288 12.11 -12.61 15.11
C PRO A 288 11.27 -11.37 14.77
N VAL A 289 11.31 -10.36 15.64
CA VAL A 289 10.60 -9.09 15.43
C VAL A 289 11.58 -7.92 15.48
N VAL A 290 11.55 -7.09 14.44
CA VAL A 290 12.24 -5.80 14.38
C VAL A 290 11.18 -4.70 14.49
N ALA A 291 11.16 -3.97 15.59
CA ALA A 291 10.29 -2.82 15.79
C ALA A 291 11.13 -1.53 15.68
N ILE A 292 10.81 -0.67 14.72
CA ILE A 292 11.55 0.56 14.43
C ILE A 292 10.71 1.76 14.89
N TYR A 293 11.23 2.48 15.88
CA TYR A 293 10.55 3.58 16.57
C TYR A 293 10.97 4.93 16.00
N GLY A 294 9.99 5.76 15.64
CA GLY A 294 10.24 7.16 15.28
C GLY A 294 10.60 8.00 16.51
N LYS A 295 11.22 9.16 16.29
CA LYS A 295 11.60 10.08 17.38
C LYS A 295 10.42 10.60 18.21
N LYS A 296 9.19 10.49 17.71
CA LYS A 296 7.95 10.87 18.40
C LYS A 296 7.29 9.70 19.13
N ALA A 297 7.93 8.52 19.16
CA ALA A 297 7.43 7.31 19.82
C ALA A 297 8.16 7.10 21.17
N THR A 298 8.16 8.12 22.04
CA THR A 298 8.90 8.14 23.30
C THR A 298 8.25 7.29 24.38
N THR A 299 6.91 7.22 24.42
CA THR A 299 6.12 6.45 25.39
C THR A 299 5.41 5.25 24.78
N ALA A 300 5.61 5.01 23.48
CA ALA A 300 5.06 3.86 22.77
C ALA A 300 5.44 2.53 23.44
N PRO A 301 4.52 1.55 23.48
CA PRO A 301 4.81 0.22 24.01
C PRO A 301 5.97 -0.45 23.25
N ARG A 302 6.74 -1.26 23.97
CA ARG A 302 7.85 -2.07 23.41
C ARG A 302 7.55 -3.55 23.59
N LEU A 303 7.76 -4.32 22.51
CA LEU A 303 7.66 -5.77 22.60
C LEU A 303 8.86 -6.31 23.38
N LYS A 304 8.61 -7.32 24.21
CA LYS A 304 9.61 -7.98 25.06
C LYS A 304 9.88 -9.41 24.58
N GLY A 305 10.96 -9.99 25.10
CA GLY A 305 11.35 -11.39 24.91
C GLY A 305 12.50 -11.57 23.93
N LYS A 306 13.00 -12.80 23.85
CA LYS A 306 14.10 -13.19 22.95
C LYS A 306 13.77 -12.84 21.49
N GLN A 307 14.80 -12.48 20.73
CA GLN A 307 14.70 -12.16 19.30
C GLN A 307 13.70 -11.04 18.98
N VAL A 308 13.70 -10.01 19.83
CA VAL A 308 13.01 -8.74 19.59
C VAL A 308 14.04 -7.62 19.59
N TRP A 309 14.15 -6.90 18.48
CA TRP A 309 15.00 -5.73 18.35
C TRP A 309 14.11 -4.48 18.28
N ASN A 310 14.21 -3.62 19.29
CA ASN A 310 13.53 -2.33 19.33
C ASN A 310 14.51 -1.24 18.89
N LEU A 311 14.57 -0.98 17.59
CA LEU A 311 15.49 -0.02 16.97
C LEU A 311 14.90 1.39 16.96
N GLU A 312 15.76 2.41 16.89
CA GLU A 312 15.31 3.79 16.63
C GLU A 312 15.56 4.17 15.17
N ALA A 313 14.58 4.83 14.56
CA ALA A 313 14.77 5.45 13.26
C ALA A 313 15.79 6.61 13.37
N PRO A 314 16.67 6.80 12.38
CA PRO A 314 17.70 7.85 12.43
C PRO A 314 17.13 9.28 12.56
N GLY A 315 15.92 9.52 12.07
CA GLY A 315 15.27 10.83 12.09
C GLY A 315 15.65 11.70 10.88
N GLY A 316 15.11 12.92 10.81
CA GLY A 316 15.46 13.89 9.75
C GLY A 316 15.15 13.43 8.31
N GLY A 317 14.18 12.52 8.13
CA GLY A 317 13.87 11.93 6.82
C GLY A 317 14.83 10.82 6.36
N LYS A 318 15.77 10.39 7.22
CA LYS A 318 16.64 9.23 7.00
C LYS A 318 16.00 7.96 7.56
N PHE A 319 16.38 6.81 6.99
CA PHE A 319 15.84 5.49 7.28
C PHE A 319 16.97 4.51 7.61
N ILE A 320 16.62 3.31 8.12
CA ILE A 320 17.60 2.27 8.41
C ILE A 320 18.22 1.77 7.10
N GLU A 321 19.54 1.93 6.96
CA GLU A 321 20.32 1.51 5.78
C GLU A 321 21.15 0.25 6.05
N SER A 322 21.31 -0.13 7.32
CA SER A 322 22.02 -1.34 7.72
C SER A 322 21.50 -1.84 9.06
N PHE A 323 21.65 -3.15 9.28
CA PHE A 323 21.31 -3.80 10.54
C PHE A 323 22.58 -4.29 11.24
N SER A 324 22.50 -4.55 12.55
CA SER A 324 23.61 -5.18 13.27
C SER A 324 23.97 -6.54 12.65
N PRO A 325 25.21 -7.05 12.84
CA PRO A 325 25.61 -8.36 12.32
C PRO A 325 24.68 -9.50 12.77
N GLU A 326 24.24 -9.48 14.03
CA GLU A 326 23.29 -10.46 14.57
C GLU A 326 21.96 -10.44 13.81
N LEU A 327 21.38 -9.25 13.60
CA LEU A 327 20.10 -9.13 12.91
C LEU A 327 20.23 -9.44 11.41
N THR A 328 21.36 -9.06 10.80
CA THR A 328 21.71 -9.44 9.42
C THR A 328 21.77 -10.96 9.26
N SER A 329 22.38 -11.67 10.22
CA SER A 329 22.38 -13.14 10.25
C SER A 329 20.97 -13.72 10.32
N LYS A 330 20.06 -13.12 11.12
CA LYS A 330 18.65 -13.55 11.19
C LYS A 330 17.90 -13.32 9.87
N PHE A 331 18.15 -12.21 9.17
CA PHE A 331 17.61 -12.00 7.82
C PHE A 331 18.17 -13.01 6.81
N ASN A 332 19.46 -13.33 6.88
CA ASN A 332 20.06 -14.33 5.99
C ASN A 332 19.48 -15.73 6.20
N GLN A 333 19.15 -16.09 7.44
CA GLN A 333 18.52 -17.37 7.78
C GLN A 333 17.02 -17.43 7.47
N SER A 334 16.34 -16.28 7.36
CA SER A 334 14.89 -16.25 7.13
C SER A 334 14.51 -16.74 5.73
N ASN A 335 13.24 -17.10 5.54
CA ASN A 335 12.69 -17.37 4.20
C ASN A 335 11.36 -16.64 3.93
N LEU A 336 10.86 -15.95 4.95
CA LEU A 336 9.66 -15.14 4.90
C LEU A 336 9.90 -13.84 5.67
N ILE A 337 9.82 -12.71 4.97
CA ILE A 337 9.95 -11.37 5.55
C ILE A 337 8.59 -10.68 5.45
N ILE A 338 8.05 -10.22 6.58
CA ILE A 338 6.74 -9.57 6.65
C ILE A 338 6.92 -8.16 7.21
N MET A 339 6.56 -7.14 6.45
CA MET A 339 6.74 -5.74 6.81
C MET A 339 5.40 -5.03 6.93
N HIS A 340 5.20 -4.25 7.99
CA HIS A 340 3.99 -3.46 8.18
C HIS A 340 4.26 -2.12 8.85
N GLY A 341 3.74 -1.07 8.22
CA GLY A 341 4.04 0.31 8.57
C GLY A 341 3.75 1.25 7.40
N HIS A 342 4.30 2.45 7.46
CA HIS A 342 4.22 3.41 6.37
C HIS A 342 5.26 3.09 5.30
N GLY A 343 5.08 3.69 4.12
CA GLY A 343 6.01 3.54 3.01
C GLY A 343 5.91 4.70 2.03
N VAL A 344 7.00 4.92 1.33
CA VAL A 344 7.18 5.82 0.19
C VAL A 344 8.10 5.11 -0.81
N PRO A 345 8.22 5.57 -2.07
CA PRO A 345 9.21 4.99 -2.98
C PRO A 345 10.60 4.96 -2.31
N GLY A 346 11.32 3.84 -2.44
CA GLY A 346 12.62 3.62 -1.81
C GLY A 346 12.61 3.36 -0.30
N MET A 347 11.46 3.26 0.37
CA MET A 347 11.38 2.95 1.80
C MET A 347 10.12 2.16 2.17
N SER A 348 10.29 1.10 2.95
CA SER A 348 9.18 0.40 3.61
C SER A 348 9.45 0.28 5.10
N CYS A 349 8.49 0.69 5.93
CA CYS A 349 8.50 0.49 7.38
C CYS A 349 9.78 1.02 8.07
N SER A 350 10.24 2.22 7.70
CA SER A 350 11.50 2.83 8.16
C SER A 350 12.79 2.12 7.70
N VAL A 351 12.72 1.16 6.80
CA VAL A 351 13.88 0.52 6.15
C VAL A 351 14.07 1.13 4.77
N ASP A 352 15.25 1.70 4.54
CA ASP A 352 15.63 2.21 3.22
C ASP A 352 15.81 1.05 2.24
N ILE A 353 15.69 1.32 0.94
CA ILE A 353 15.99 0.33 -0.10
C ILE A 353 17.44 -0.21 -0.01
N ARG A 354 18.36 0.57 0.55
CA ARG A 354 19.74 0.13 0.86
C ARG A 354 19.84 -0.79 2.07
N GLY A 355 18.88 -0.71 2.99
CA GLY A 355 18.79 -1.56 4.17
C GLY A 355 18.12 -2.91 3.93
N ILE A 356 17.60 -3.17 2.72
CA ILE A 356 17.11 -4.49 2.35
C ILE A 356 18.30 -5.46 2.36
N PRO A 357 18.18 -6.64 3.00
CA PRO A 357 19.24 -7.65 3.02
C PRO A 357 19.77 -7.92 1.61
N SER A 358 21.09 -7.90 1.43
CA SER A 358 21.72 -8.08 0.11
C SER A 358 21.47 -9.45 -0.50
N ASN A 359 21.21 -10.46 0.34
CA ASN A 359 20.85 -11.80 -0.08
C ASN A 359 19.39 -12.10 0.26
N LEU A 360 18.52 -12.00 -0.75
CA LEU A 360 17.12 -12.44 -0.68
C LEU A 360 16.84 -13.71 -1.47
N GLN A 361 17.88 -14.45 -1.88
CA GLN A 361 17.75 -15.67 -2.68
C GLN A 361 16.67 -16.60 -2.12
N GLY A 362 15.66 -16.93 -2.95
CA GLY A 362 14.60 -17.87 -2.57
C GLY A 362 13.62 -17.35 -1.51
N LYS A 363 13.71 -16.09 -1.08
CA LYS A 363 12.87 -15.56 0.00
C LYS A 363 11.55 -14.98 -0.52
N VAL A 364 10.54 -15.03 0.34
CA VAL A 364 9.24 -14.38 0.15
C VAL A 364 9.20 -13.08 0.95
N LEU A 365 8.87 -11.97 0.30
CA LEU A 365 8.72 -10.65 0.93
C LEU A 365 7.26 -10.19 0.85
N LEU A 366 6.66 -9.82 1.98
CA LEU A 366 5.37 -9.12 2.00
C LEU A 366 5.51 -7.74 2.61
N THR A 367 5.11 -6.71 1.87
CA THR A 367 5.12 -5.33 2.34
C THR A 367 3.70 -4.77 2.43
N GLY A 368 3.26 -4.47 3.66
CA GLY A 368 1.97 -3.86 3.95
C GLY A 368 2.09 -2.34 4.07
N SER A 369 2.82 -1.71 3.15
CA SER A 369 3.13 -0.28 3.17
C SER A 369 2.77 0.40 1.84
N CYS A 370 2.53 1.70 1.88
CA CYS A 370 2.28 2.48 0.66
C CYS A 370 3.52 2.50 -0.26
N PHE A 371 3.30 2.60 -1.57
CA PHE A 371 4.33 2.82 -2.61
C PHE A 371 5.48 1.81 -2.66
N SER A 372 5.35 0.65 -2.01
CA SER A 372 6.41 -0.36 -2.03
C SER A 372 6.64 -0.94 -3.43
N ALA A 373 5.62 -0.90 -4.30
CA ALA A 373 5.67 -1.31 -5.70
C ALA A 373 5.50 -0.12 -6.66
N SER A 374 5.87 1.10 -6.27
CA SER A 374 5.61 2.31 -7.05
C SER A 374 6.15 2.22 -8.48
N PRO A 375 5.37 2.57 -9.51
CA PRO A 375 5.84 2.51 -10.88
C PRO A 375 6.89 3.60 -11.17
N LYS A 376 7.77 3.35 -12.14
CA LYS A 376 8.78 4.33 -12.59
C LYS A 376 8.13 5.56 -13.26
N LYS A 377 7.01 5.32 -13.94
CA LYS A 377 6.15 6.33 -14.57
C LYS A 377 4.72 6.12 -14.04
N SER A 378 4.10 7.20 -13.56
CA SER A 378 2.75 7.18 -12.98
C SER A 378 1.76 7.70 -14.00
N ASP A 379 0.61 7.04 -14.12
CA ASP A 379 -0.53 7.55 -14.90
C ASP A 379 -1.35 8.58 -14.09
N LEU A 380 -1.09 8.65 -12.78
CA LEU A 380 -1.88 9.46 -11.85
C LEU A 380 -1.11 10.69 -11.35
N PRO A 381 -1.81 11.75 -10.91
CA PRO A 381 -1.18 12.95 -10.37
C PRO A 381 -0.30 12.64 -9.16
N GLU A 382 0.79 13.39 -9.02
CA GLU A 382 1.70 13.26 -7.89
C GLU A 382 1.01 13.46 -6.54
N ILE A 383 1.35 12.58 -5.59
CA ILE A 383 1.01 12.73 -4.18
C ILE A 383 2.26 13.26 -3.49
N ARG A 384 2.20 14.46 -2.90
CA ARG A 384 3.35 15.06 -2.21
C ARG A 384 3.65 14.42 -0.87
N ASP A 385 2.59 14.03 -0.14
CA ASP A 385 2.68 13.52 1.22
C ASP A 385 1.99 12.16 1.33
N ALA A 386 2.73 11.16 1.81
CA ALA A 386 2.21 9.85 2.17
C ALA A 386 1.77 9.80 3.65
N PRO A 387 0.92 8.83 4.02
CA PRO A 387 0.62 8.55 5.42
C PRO A 387 1.90 8.45 6.28
N GLY A 388 1.82 8.95 7.52
CA GLY A 388 2.99 9.13 8.39
C GLY A 388 3.68 10.49 8.23
N GLY A 389 3.27 11.31 7.26
CA GLY A 389 3.86 12.64 7.03
C GLY A 389 5.20 12.58 6.31
N TYR A 390 5.39 11.55 5.48
CA TYR A 390 6.57 11.40 4.64
C TYR A 390 6.36 12.12 3.30
N THR A 391 7.35 12.91 2.89
CA THR A 391 7.38 13.46 1.54
C THR A 391 7.66 12.34 0.54
N VAL A 392 6.80 12.22 -0.46
CA VAL A 392 7.00 11.29 -1.56
C VAL A 392 8.04 11.89 -2.51
N LYS A 393 9.11 11.14 -2.76
CA LYS A 393 10.15 11.48 -3.72
C LYS A 393 10.27 10.36 -4.73
N LYS A 394 10.66 10.70 -5.97
CA LYS A 394 10.96 9.69 -6.98
C LYS A 394 12.20 8.90 -6.55
N ARG A 395 12.01 7.61 -6.30
CA ARG A 395 13.03 6.62 -5.95
C ARG A 395 12.58 5.27 -6.49
N ASP A 396 13.49 4.32 -6.61
CA ASP A 396 13.14 2.97 -7.06
C ASP A 396 12.14 2.30 -6.12
N ALA A 397 11.29 1.44 -6.69
CA ALA A 397 10.35 0.65 -5.91
C ALA A 397 11.09 -0.29 -4.96
N PHE A 398 10.66 -0.33 -3.70
CA PHE A 398 11.23 -1.22 -2.70
C PHE A 398 11.16 -2.70 -3.11
N LEU A 399 10.05 -3.09 -3.77
CA LEU A 399 9.86 -4.44 -4.28
C LEU A 399 10.85 -4.81 -5.39
N LEU A 400 11.12 -3.92 -6.34
CA LEU A 400 12.04 -4.21 -7.44
C LEU A 400 13.44 -4.48 -6.91
N ARG A 401 13.91 -3.71 -5.92
CA ARG A 401 15.18 -4.02 -5.26
C ARG A 401 15.18 -5.39 -4.61
N ALA A 402 14.08 -5.78 -3.96
CA ALA A 402 14.00 -7.08 -3.32
C ALA A 402 14.11 -8.23 -4.34
N ILE A 403 13.45 -8.08 -5.50
CA ILE A 403 13.54 -9.02 -6.62
C ILE A 403 14.97 -9.07 -7.17
N ASP A 404 15.60 -7.91 -7.40
CA ASP A 404 16.99 -7.84 -7.87
C ASP A 404 17.97 -8.51 -6.90
N GLN A 405 17.68 -8.49 -5.60
CA GLN A 405 18.46 -9.15 -4.55
C GLN A 405 18.12 -10.65 -4.38
N GLY A 406 17.19 -11.17 -5.17
CA GLY A 406 16.89 -12.59 -5.27
C GLY A 406 15.58 -13.04 -4.63
N ALA A 407 14.70 -12.15 -4.18
CA ALA A 407 13.38 -12.57 -3.73
C ALA A 407 12.62 -13.27 -4.87
N ILE A 408 11.98 -14.39 -4.57
CA ILE A 408 11.21 -15.17 -5.56
C ILE A 408 9.76 -14.74 -5.65
N VAL A 409 9.25 -14.13 -4.58
CA VAL A 409 7.90 -13.58 -4.51
C VAL A 409 7.94 -12.32 -3.67
N ALA A 410 7.34 -11.24 -4.17
CA ALA A 410 7.22 -9.98 -3.45
C ALA A 410 5.81 -9.39 -3.57
N PHE A 411 5.18 -9.10 -2.43
CA PHE A 411 3.86 -8.46 -2.34
C PHE A 411 3.97 -7.00 -1.92
N GLY A 412 3.24 -6.12 -2.59
CA GLY A 412 3.26 -4.69 -2.33
C GLY A 412 2.10 -3.95 -2.97
N HIS A 413 2.24 -2.62 -3.06
CA HIS A 413 1.20 -1.75 -3.59
C HIS A 413 1.82 -0.57 -4.35
N GLN A 414 1.25 -0.20 -5.50
CA GLN A 414 1.81 0.89 -6.32
C GLN A 414 1.63 2.26 -5.66
N ARG A 415 0.53 2.46 -4.89
CA ARG A 415 0.18 3.74 -4.23
C ARG A 415 -0.21 3.60 -2.76
N LEU A 416 -1.42 3.96 -2.36
CA LEU A 416 -1.82 3.96 -0.95
C LEU A 416 -2.34 2.58 -0.51
N SER A 417 -1.59 1.90 0.34
CA SER A 417 -1.94 0.56 0.85
C SER A 417 -2.83 0.62 2.10
N SER A 418 -3.75 -0.33 2.20
CA SER A 418 -4.51 -0.61 3.45
C SER A 418 -3.68 -1.42 4.45
N GLY A 419 -2.54 -1.97 4.03
CA GLY A 419 -1.57 -2.66 4.87
C GLY A 419 -2.01 -4.07 5.27
N PHE A 420 -1.87 -4.37 6.56
CA PHE A 420 -2.07 -5.73 7.10
C PHE A 420 -3.42 -6.39 6.77
N PRO A 421 -4.57 -5.68 6.74
CA PRO A 421 -5.85 -6.27 6.37
C PRO A 421 -5.87 -6.96 5.00
N HIS A 422 -5.02 -6.53 4.06
CA HIS A 422 -4.94 -7.12 2.72
C HIS A 422 -3.69 -8.00 2.55
N LEU A 423 -2.60 -7.69 3.27
CA LEU A 423 -1.40 -8.52 3.30
C LEU A 423 -1.66 -9.90 3.91
N TYR A 424 -2.31 -9.96 5.08
CA TYR A 424 -2.45 -11.23 5.80
C TYR A 424 -3.33 -12.24 5.04
N PRO A 425 -4.44 -11.87 4.39
CA PRO A 425 -5.17 -12.80 3.54
C PRO A 425 -4.32 -13.45 2.43
N VAL A 426 -3.38 -12.71 1.83
CA VAL A 426 -2.42 -13.28 0.86
C VAL A 426 -1.48 -14.27 1.56
N LEU A 427 -0.85 -13.87 2.66
CA LEU A 427 0.00 -14.75 3.46
C LEU A 427 -0.74 -16.03 3.90
N GLU A 428 -1.97 -15.89 4.37
CA GLU A 428 -2.81 -17.01 4.82
C GLU A 428 -3.08 -17.99 3.69
N ASN A 429 -3.33 -17.52 2.46
CA ASN A 429 -3.48 -18.39 1.29
C ASN A 429 -2.17 -19.13 0.96
N TRP A 430 -1.02 -18.46 0.99
CA TRP A 430 0.27 -19.13 0.78
C TRP A 430 0.58 -20.15 1.87
N LEU A 431 0.31 -19.85 3.14
CA LEU A 431 0.47 -20.80 4.25
C LEU A 431 -0.47 -22.02 4.16
N LYS A 432 -1.54 -21.93 3.36
CA LYS A 432 -2.44 -23.06 3.03
C LYS A 432 -1.96 -23.85 1.79
N GLY A 433 -0.78 -23.53 1.24
CA GLY A 433 -0.18 -24.19 0.08
C GLY A 433 -0.76 -23.74 -1.26
N ARG A 434 -1.42 -22.59 -1.32
CA ARG A 434 -1.94 -22.00 -2.57
C ARG A 434 -0.82 -21.41 -3.39
N THR A 435 -1.01 -21.34 -4.71
CA THR A 435 -0.02 -20.68 -5.59
C THR A 435 -0.01 -19.17 -5.37
N VAL A 436 1.04 -18.52 -5.87
CA VAL A 436 1.16 -17.07 -5.98
C VAL A 436 -0.11 -16.48 -6.60
N GLY A 437 -0.50 -16.98 -7.77
CA GLY A 437 -1.62 -16.41 -8.52
C GLY A 437 -2.98 -16.71 -7.94
N GLU A 438 -3.20 -17.88 -7.32
CA GLU A 438 -4.47 -18.14 -6.65
C GLU A 438 -4.66 -17.21 -5.44
N ALA A 439 -3.60 -16.98 -4.64
CA ALA A 439 -3.69 -16.04 -3.52
C ALA A 439 -3.93 -14.59 -4.00
N TYR A 440 -3.33 -14.22 -5.13
CA TYR A 440 -3.47 -12.89 -5.70
C TYR A 440 -4.87 -12.66 -6.29
N GLN A 441 -5.40 -13.63 -7.04
CA GLN A 441 -6.77 -13.60 -7.55
C GLN A 441 -7.77 -13.40 -6.41
N ARG A 442 -7.67 -14.21 -5.37
CA ARG A 442 -8.58 -14.13 -4.21
C ARG A 442 -8.55 -12.77 -3.51
N LEU A 443 -7.38 -12.11 -3.48
CA LEU A 443 -7.27 -10.74 -2.97
C LEU A 443 -8.04 -9.77 -3.87
N ILE A 444 -7.79 -9.79 -5.17
CA ILE A 444 -8.38 -8.85 -6.13
C ILE A 444 -9.90 -9.06 -6.23
N ASN A 445 -10.36 -10.31 -6.34
CA ASN A 445 -11.78 -10.66 -6.35
C ASN A 445 -12.49 -10.25 -5.05
N GLY A 446 -11.85 -10.46 -3.89
CA GLY A 446 -12.37 -9.95 -2.62
C GLY A 446 -12.54 -8.43 -2.60
N LEU A 447 -11.66 -7.68 -3.27
CA LEU A 447 -11.75 -6.23 -3.40
C LEU A 447 -12.80 -5.80 -4.43
N ILE A 448 -12.88 -6.47 -5.58
CA ILE A 448 -13.93 -6.28 -6.59
C ILE A 448 -15.30 -6.41 -5.93
N ASN A 449 -15.54 -7.51 -5.21
CA ASN A 449 -16.80 -7.75 -4.52
C ASN A 449 -17.09 -6.75 -3.40
N LEU A 450 -16.06 -6.35 -2.64
CA LEU A 450 -16.23 -5.36 -1.57
C LEU A 450 -16.55 -3.96 -2.11
N LYS A 451 -16.04 -3.63 -3.30
CA LYS A 451 -16.18 -2.32 -3.94
C LYS A 451 -17.25 -2.27 -5.01
N GLU A 452 -17.82 -3.42 -5.37
CA GLU A 452 -18.82 -3.58 -6.41
C GLU A 452 -18.35 -3.02 -7.77
N VAL A 453 -17.05 -3.22 -8.08
CA VAL A 453 -16.46 -2.82 -9.36
C VAL A 453 -16.96 -3.75 -10.46
N LYS A 454 -17.31 -3.19 -11.62
CA LYS A 454 -17.74 -3.95 -12.79
C LYS A 454 -16.77 -3.74 -13.95
N ALA A 455 -16.86 -4.62 -14.96
CA ALA A 455 -16.20 -4.38 -16.24
C ALA A 455 -16.60 -3.00 -16.79
N GLY A 456 -15.62 -2.25 -17.30
CA GLY A 456 -15.72 -0.85 -17.70
C GLY A 456 -15.23 0.13 -16.63
N ASP A 457 -15.23 -0.24 -15.35
CA ASP A 457 -14.94 0.66 -14.22
C ASP A 457 -13.50 0.53 -13.69
N PHE A 458 -12.72 -0.44 -14.17
CA PHE A 458 -11.36 -0.69 -13.68
C PHE A 458 -10.38 0.41 -14.08
N VAL A 459 -10.42 0.86 -15.33
CA VAL A 459 -9.47 1.85 -15.86
C VAL A 459 -9.66 3.20 -15.18
N ILE A 460 -8.58 3.80 -14.69
CA ILE A 460 -8.64 5.11 -14.04
C ILE A 460 -8.61 6.19 -15.11
N ARG A 461 -9.78 6.73 -15.42
CA ARG A 461 -9.96 7.84 -16.37
C ARG A 461 -9.83 9.21 -15.69
N GLU A 462 -10.20 9.28 -14.42
CA GLU A 462 -10.14 10.50 -13.62
C GLU A 462 -8.70 10.78 -13.15
N LYS A 463 -8.19 11.98 -13.47
CA LYS A 463 -6.88 12.43 -13.00
C LYS A 463 -6.95 13.01 -11.58
N ILE A 464 -7.45 12.22 -10.63
CA ILE A 464 -7.51 12.58 -9.21
C ILE A 464 -6.42 11.88 -8.39
N LYS A 465 -6.02 12.47 -7.28
CA LYS A 465 -4.92 11.94 -6.45
C LYS A 465 -5.24 10.58 -5.82
N LYS A 466 -6.50 10.31 -5.48
CA LYS A 466 -6.95 9.11 -4.77
C LYS A 466 -8.19 8.51 -5.43
N PRO A 467 -8.04 7.88 -6.60
CA PRO A 467 -9.16 7.22 -7.27
C PRO A 467 -9.67 6.03 -6.44
N ALA A 468 -10.94 5.65 -6.62
CA ALA A 468 -11.54 4.51 -5.91
C ALA A 468 -10.79 3.19 -6.19
N GLN A 469 -10.30 3.07 -7.43
CA GLN A 469 -9.50 1.96 -7.95
C GLN A 469 -8.12 1.84 -7.28
N ASN A 470 -7.69 2.83 -6.48
CA ASN A 470 -6.47 2.69 -5.68
C ASN A 470 -6.48 1.41 -4.84
N SER A 471 -7.65 0.96 -4.38
CA SER A 471 -7.77 -0.29 -3.63
C SER A 471 -7.38 -1.55 -4.42
N LEU A 472 -7.37 -1.50 -5.74
CA LEU A 472 -7.01 -2.61 -6.65
C LEU A 472 -5.55 -2.54 -7.15
N LEU A 473 -4.76 -1.56 -6.69
CA LEU A 473 -3.35 -1.36 -7.10
C LEU A 473 -2.34 -2.20 -6.29
N TYR A 474 -2.79 -3.32 -5.72
CA TYR A 474 -1.91 -4.32 -5.13
C TYR A 474 -1.12 -5.03 -6.24
N VAL A 475 0.10 -5.45 -5.93
CA VAL A 475 0.97 -6.17 -6.86
C VAL A 475 1.60 -7.36 -6.15
N VAL A 476 1.57 -8.51 -6.82
CA VAL A 476 2.38 -9.68 -6.47
C VAL A 476 3.34 -9.95 -7.62
N ILE A 477 4.64 -9.75 -7.38
CA ILE A 477 5.71 -10.14 -8.28
C ILE A 477 6.10 -11.58 -7.97
N GLY A 478 6.13 -12.44 -8.97
CA GLY A 478 6.45 -13.86 -8.89
C GLY A 478 5.68 -14.67 -9.93
N ASP A 479 6.18 -15.87 -10.25
CA ASP A 479 5.49 -16.81 -11.13
C ASP A 479 4.11 -17.19 -10.53
N PRO A 480 2.99 -16.98 -11.26
CA PRO A 480 1.65 -17.26 -10.76
C PRO A 480 1.39 -18.74 -10.39
N ALA A 481 2.10 -19.68 -11.01
CA ALA A 481 1.98 -21.11 -10.73
C ALA A 481 2.84 -21.56 -9.53
N LEU A 482 3.81 -20.74 -9.13
CA LEU A 482 4.71 -21.06 -8.01
C LEU A 482 3.93 -21.21 -6.70
N ARG A 483 4.28 -22.24 -5.92
CA ARG A 483 3.80 -22.42 -4.54
C ARG A 483 4.89 -22.01 -3.56
N PRO A 484 4.77 -20.85 -2.88
CA PRO A 484 5.83 -20.38 -2.00
C PRO A 484 6.07 -21.37 -0.87
N PHE A 485 4.98 -21.84 -0.26
CA PHE A 485 4.98 -22.74 0.89
C PHE A 485 4.23 -24.03 0.60
N GLY A 486 4.69 -25.12 1.21
CA GLY A 486 4.04 -26.43 1.16
C GLY A 486 3.03 -26.58 2.30
N LYS A 487 2.15 -27.58 2.18
CA LYS A 487 1.26 -27.98 3.28
C LYS A 487 2.05 -28.48 4.50
#